data_AF-A0A371XFN9-F1
#
_entry.id   AF-A0A371XFN9-F1
#
_cell.length_a   1.000
_cell.length_b   1.000
_cell.length_c   1.000
_cell.angle_alpha   90.00
_cell.angle_beta   90.00
_cell.angle_gamma   90.00
#
_symmetry.space_group_name_H-M   'P 1'
#
loop_
_entity.id
_entity.type
_entity.pdbx_description
1 polymer ?
#
loop_
_entity_poly.entity_id
_entity_poly.type
_entity_poly.pdbx_seq_one_letter_code
_entity_poly.pdbx_strand_id
1 'polypeptide(L)'
;MKGHEAKEGTLVGQHFIGASVGKGVFSSKPAAASELIMFWRQSSRYWFAKNSAFDSFFRDFSAELAKQVINREHDSWLADPYGALALILLTDQYPRFAFRGTVEMYSTDALAIQYARIALKAGYPNLVEDRLKLFFYLPFTHSEDLSDQRISVALIGNLGQHWATKARDFMEIINKFGRFPHRNEMLGRPSTQEEVAFLLEKPELKNTSGPAWQNEIPRAKSKHFK
;
A
#
# COMPACT_ATOMS: atom_id res chain seq x y z
N MET A 1 7.99 33.68 44.59
CA MET A 1 7.92 32.26 45.00
C MET A 1 6.98 31.54 44.06
N LYS A 2 7.52 30.55 43.33
CA LYS A 2 6.89 29.36 42.71
C LYS A 2 5.67 29.65 41.80
N GLY A 3 5.78 29.65 40.47
CA GLY A 3 6.41 28.61 39.64
C GLY A 3 5.46 27.41 39.58
N HIS A 4 4.56 27.38 38.60
CA HIS A 4 3.74 26.20 38.33
C HIS A 4 4.07 25.65 36.96
N GLU A 5 4.53 24.41 37.01
CA GLU A 5 5.21 23.63 35.99
C GLU A 5 4.31 23.29 34.80
N ALA A 6 4.97 23.21 33.64
CA ALA A 6 4.52 22.44 32.50
C ALA A 6 4.30 20.98 32.92
N LYS A 7 3.19 20.38 32.49
CA LYS A 7 3.08 18.92 32.43
C LYS A 7 3.09 18.50 30.97
N GLU A 8 4.23 17.93 30.63
CA GLU A 8 4.55 17.22 29.41
C GLU A 8 3.51 16.16 29.07
N GLY A 9 3.30 16.00 27.77
CA GLY A 9 2.53 14.90 27.21
C GLY A 9 3.20 13.56 27.49
N THR A 10 2.40 12.59 27.90
CA THR A 10 2.67 11.16 27.81
C THR A 10 1.31 10.47 27.88
N LEU A 11 1.17 9.33 27.20
CA LEU A 11 -0.04 8.56 26.86
C LEU A 11 -0.50 8.93 25.44
N VAL A 12 -0.33 8.09 24.41
CA VAL A 12 -0.84 6.72 24.32
C VAL A 12 0.12 5.85 23.50
N GLY A 13 0.97 5.07 24.19
CA GLY A 13 1.83 4.03 23.60
C GLY A 13 1.36 2.60 23.88
N GLN A 14 0.13 2.42 24.39
CA GLN A 14 -0.35 1.11 24.83
C GLN A 14 -1.82 0.97 24.43
N HIS A 15 -2.08 0.56 23.19
CA HIS A 15 -3.28 -0.19 22.77
C HIS A 15 -3.16 -0.66 21.32
N PHE A 16 -1.96 -1.02 20.87
CA PHE A 16 -1.80 -1.83 19.67
C PHE A 16 -1.76 -3.29 20.11
N ILE A 17 -2.94 -3.92 20.10
CA ILE A 17 -3.16 -5.36 20.19
C ILE A 17 -2.84 -5.95 21.59
N GLY A 18 -3.90 -6.08 22.40
CA GLY A 18 -3.93 -7.00 23.53
C GLY A 18 -3.95 -8.44 23.01
N ALA A 19 -2.77 -8.96 22.70
CA ALA A 19 -2.41 -10.38 22.71
C ALA A 19 -0.89 -10.40 22.57
N SER A 20 -0.21 -11.12 23.46
CA SER A 20 1.23 -11.32 23.49
C SER A 20 1.78 -11.75 22.13
N VAL A 21 2.15 -10.80 21.28
CA VAL A 21 3.06 -11.03 20.16
C VAL A 21 4.44 -10.73 20.72
N GLY A 22 5.08 -11.77 21.26
CA GLY A 22 6.49 -11.70 21.62
C GLY A 22 7.30 -11.20 20.42
N LYS A 23 8.49 -10.64 20.67
CA LYS A 23 9.43 -10.22 19.63
C LYS A 23 9.65 -11.37 18.63
N GLY A 24 8.86 -11.39 17.56
CA GLY A 24 8.71 -12.53 16.68
C GLY A 24 9.65 -12.39 15.51
N VAL A 25 10.73 -13.16 15.53
CA VAL A 25 11.51 -13.44 14.33
C VAL A 25 10.62 -14.31 13.44
N PHE A 26 10.24 -13.83 12.25
CA PHE A 26 9.50 -14.66 11.31
C PHE A 26 10.30 -15.92 10.98
N SER A 27 9.72 -17.08 11.23
CA SER A 27 10.26 -18.38 10.81
C SER A 27 10.01 -18.58 9.31
N SER A 28 11.01 -19.12 8.61
CA SER A 28 11.10 -19.23 7.14
C SER A 28 10.19 -20.30 6.50
N LYS A 29 8.88 -20.30 6.79
CA LYS A 29 7.86 -21.23 6.24
C LYS A 29 6.47 -20.55 6.11
N PRO A 30 5.46 -21.18 5.45
CA PRO A 30 4.13 -20.60 5.13
C PRO A 30 3.35 -19.91 6.28
N ALA A 31 3.77 -20.14 7.52
CA ALA A 31 3.30 -19.44 8.71
C ALA A 31 3.52 -17.91 8.62
N ALA A 32 4.65 -17.45 8.08
CA ALA A 32 4.94 -16.01 7.98
C ALA A 32 3.97 -15.27 7.05
N ALA A 33 3.61 -15.87 5.90
CA ALA A 33 2.56 -15.34 5.02
C ALA A 33 1.22 -15.23 5.77
N SER A 34 0.84 -16.29 6.48
CA SER A 34 -0.41 -16.33 7.24
C SER A 34 -0.45 -15.27 8.34
N GLU A 35 0.64 -15.10 9.09
CA GLU A 35 0.78 -14.09 10.13
C GLU A 35 0.65 -12.67 9.56
N LEU A 36 1.34 -12.37 8.45
CA LEU A 36 1.22 -11.09 7.77
C LEU A 36 -0.22 -10.82 7.31
N ILE A 37 -0.89 -11.81 6.72
CA ILE A 37 -2.28 -11.68 6.27
C ILE A 37 -3.23 -11.47 7.44
N MET A 38 -3.06 -12.19 8.55
CA MET A 38 -3.84 -11.97 9.77
C MET A 38 -3.64 -10.55 10.32
N PHE A 39 -2.39 -10.10 10.43
CA PHE A 39 -2.07 -8.73 10.83
C PHE A 39 -2.76 -7.72 9.90
N TRP A 40 -2.63 -7.90 8.59
CA TRP A 40 -3.21 -7.02 7.59
C TRP A 40 -4.74 -6.95 7.71
N ARG A 41 -5.40 -8.09 7.95
CA ARG A 41 -6.84 -8.13 8.22
C ARG A 41 -7.22 -7.30 9.45
N GLN A 42 -6.49 -7.44 10.54
CA GLN A 42 -6.77 -6.74 11.80
C GLN A 42 -6.46 -5.24 11.71
N SER A 43 -5.55 -4.84 10.83
CA SER A 43 -5.12 -3.45 10.65
C SER A 43 -5.93 -2.65 9.62
N SER A 44 -7.02 -3.18 9.08
CA SER A 44 -7.79 -2.51 7.99
C SER A 44 -8.21 -1.07 8.18
N ARG A 45 -8.40 -0.63 9.42
CA ARG A 45 -8.68 0.79 9.72
C ARG A 45 -7.51 1.73 9.35
N TYR A 46 -6.32 1.19 9.15
CA TYR A 46 -5.07 1.92 8.88
C TYR A 46 -4.60 1.83 7.43
N TRP A 47 -5.14 0.93 6.59
CA TRP A 47 -4.65 0.69 5.22
C TRP A 47 -4.50 1.97 4.38
N PHE A 48 -5.36 2.95 4.63
CA PHE A 48 -5.40 4.20 3.88
C PHE A 48 -5.32 5.44 4.77
N ALA A 49 -5.09 5.27 6.07
CA ALA A 49 -4.94 6.40 6.98
C ALA A 49 -3.47 6.78 7.09
N LYS A 50 -3.15 8.07 6.97
CA LYS A 50 -1.82 8.55 7.38
C LYS A 50 -1.67 8.42 8.89
N ASN A 51 -0.81 7.51 9.35
CA ASN A 51 -0.56 7.27 10.76
C ASN A 51 0.89 6.88 10.99
N SER A 52 1.73 7.83 11.42
CA SER A 52 3.17 7.60 11.60
C SER A 52 3.51 6.49 12.60
N ALA A 53 2.68 6.27 13.62
CA ALA A 53 2.88 5.20 14.59
C ALA A 53 2.62 3.83 13.94
N PHE A 54 1.56 3.71 13.15
CA PHE A 54 1.28 2.49 12.38
C PHE A 54 2.32 2.26 11.29
N ASP A 55 2.71 3.30 10.54
CA ASP A 55 3.76 3.23 9.52
C ASP A 55 5.07 2.70 10.14
N SER A 56 5.50 3.24 11.28
CA SER A 56 6.71 2.78 11.99
C SER A 56 6.57 1.33 12.47
N PHE A 57 5.43 0.98 13.08
CA PHE A 57 5.18 -0.38 13.54
C PHE A 57 5.22 -1.39 12.38
N PHE A 58 4.52 -1.10 11.28
CA PHE A 58 4.44 -2.02 10.15
C PHE A 58 5.78 -2.17 9.44
N ARG A 59 6.54 -1.07 9.33
CA ARG A 59 7.92 -1.09 8.83
C ARG A 59 8.77 -2.04 9.65
N ASP A 60 8.79 -1.87 10.97
CA ASP A 60 9.68 -2.64 11.85
C ASP A 60 9.21 -4.10 11.96
N PHE A 61 7.90 -4.32 12.05
CA PHE A 61 7.29 -5.65 12.06
C PHE A 61 7.67 -6.46 10.82
N SER A 62 7.61 -5.87 9.62
CA SER A 62 7.75 -6.60 8.35
C SER A 62 9.14 -6.52 7.72
N ALA A 63 10.10 -5.81 8.33
CA ALA A 63 11.37 -5.45 7.67
C ALA A 63 12.16 -6.65 7.16
N GLU A 64 12.39 -7.65 8.01
CA GLU A 64 13.19 -8.82 7.62
C GLU A 64 12.46 -9.66 6.57
N LEU A 65 11.14 -9.83 6.71
CA LEU A 65 10.35 -10.58 5.75
C LEU A 65 10.27 -9.88 4.39
N ALA A 66 10.13 -8.55 4.38
CA ALA A 66 10.17 -7.75 3.17
C ALA A 66 11.51 -7.91 2.44
N LYS A 67 12.63 -7.85 3.17
CA LYS A 67 13.97 -8.09 2.61
C LYS A 67 14.07 -9.46 1.93
N GLN A 68 13.62 -10.53 2.59
CA GLN A 68 13.64 -11.89 2.02
C GLN A 68 12.76 -12.01 0.77
N VAL A 69 11.57 -11.40 0.78
CA VAL A 69 10.67 -11.38 -0.40
C VAL A 69 11.29 -10.59 -1.56
N ILE A 70 11.92 -9.45 -1.29
CA ILE A 70 12.63 -8.66 -2.31
C ILE A 70 13.77 -9.46 -2.93
N ASN A 71 14.45 -10.29 -2.13
CA ASN A 71 15.47 -11.24 -2.58
C ASN A 71 14.90 -12.51 -3.25
N ARG A 72 13.58 -12.60 -3.47
CA ARG A 72 12.90 -13.73 -4.12
C ARG A 72 12.96 -15.05 -3.34
N GLU A 73 13.25 -15.01 -2.05
CA GLU A 73 13.43 -16.20 -1.20
C GLU A 73 12.10 -16.94 -0.90
N HIS A 74 10.96 -16.31 -1.21
CA HIS A 74 9.61 -16.82 -0.93
C HIS A 74 8.73 -16.98 -2.17
N ASP A 75 9.31 -17.07 -3.38
CA ASP A 75 8.54 -17.23 -4.63
C ASP A 75 7.60 -18.45 -4.64
N SER A 76 7.90 -19.48 -3.83
CA SER A 76 7.03 -20.66 -3.65
C SER A 76 5.65 -20.32 -3.09
N TRP A 77 5.48 -19.16 -2.45
CA TRP A 77 4.19 -18.67 -1.95
C TRP A 77 3.19 -18.36 -3.08
N LEU A 78 3.64 -18.25 -4.33
CA LEU A 78 2.76 -18.11 -5.49
C LEU A 78 1.89 -19.36 -5.76
N ALA A 79 2.15 -20.48 -5.08
CA ALA A 79 1.30 -21.66 -5.15
C ALA A 79 0.00 -21.55 -4.32
N ASP A 80 -0.18 -20.46 -3.55
CA ASP A 80 -1.32 -20.23 -2.67
C ASP A 80 -1.89 -18.80 -2.84
N PRO A 81 -3.23 -18.60 -2.79
CA PRO A 81 -3.83 -17.26 -2.91
C PRO A 81 -3.37 -16.26 -1.85
N TYR A 82 -3.26 -16.69 -0.59
CA TYR A 82 -2.84 -15.81 0.51
C TYR A 82 -1.32 -15.63 0.54
N GLY A 83 -0.57 -16.64 0.14
CA GLY A 83 0.87 -16.53 -0.11
C GLY A 83 1.18 -15.49 -1.19
N ALA A 84 0.49 -15.55 -2.33
CA ALA A 84 0.63 -14.55 -3.39
C ALA A 84 0.24 -13.15 -2.93
N LEU A 85 -0.85 -13.02 -2.14
CA LEU A 85 -1.23 -11.75 -1.54
C LEU A 85 -0.14 -11.22 -0.59
N ALA A 86 0.47 -12.06 0.23
CA ALA A 86 1.53 -11.67 1.14
C ALA A 86 2.75 -11.13 0.39
N LEU A 87 3.15 -11.77 -0.72
CA LEU A 87 4.20 -11.26 -1.60
C LEU A 87 3.85 -9.85 -2.11
N ILE A 88 2.63 -9.67 -2.63
CA ILE A 88 2.17 -8.38 -3.16
C ILE A 88 2.17 -7.31 -2.06
N LEU A 89 1.69 -7.61 -0.85
CA LEU A 89 1.71 -6.66 0.26
C LEU A 89 3.12 -6.20 0.62
N LEU A 90 4.10 -7.11 0.61
CA LEU A 90 5.50 -6.80 0.95
C LEU A 90 6.25 -6.05 -0.16
N THR A 91 5.79 -6.15 -1.41
CA THR A 91 6.41 -5.44 -2.54
C THR A 91 5.66 -4.19 -2.97
N ASP A 92 4.37 -4.06 -2.62
CA ASP A 92 3.54 -2.91 -3.02
C ASP A 92 3.20 -2.02 -1.81
N GLN A 93 2.63 -2.61 -0.76
CA GLN A 93 2.18 -1.82 0.39
C GLN A 93 3.34 -1.46 1.31
N TYR A 94 4.18 -2.42 1.69
CA TYR A 94 5.30 -2.20 2.62
C TYR A 94 6.17 -0.99 2.25
N PRO A 95 6.67 -0.81 1.01
CA PRO A 95 7.46 0.36 0.66
C PRO A 95 6.74 1.70 0.89
N ARG A 96 5.42 1.74 0.68
CA ARG A 96 4.57 2.94 0.86
C ARG A 96 4.35 3.31 2.32
N PHE A 97 4.50 2.35 3.24
CA PHE A 97 4.52 2.59 4.68
C PHE A 97 5.94 2.86 5.20
N ALA A 98 6.93 2.09 4.73
CA ALA A 98 8.29 2.08 5.25
C ALA A 98 9.14 3.27 4.77
N PHE A 99 8.94 3.70 3.53
CA PHE A 99 9.84 4.63 2.81
C PHE A 99 9.09 5.86 2.31
N ARG A 100 8.15 6.32 3.13
CA ARG A 100 7.26 7.43 2.85
C ARG A 100 8.06 8.67 2.43
N GLY A 101 7.85 9.14 1.21
CA GLY A 101 8.48 10.37 0.70
C GLY A 101 9.91 10.17 0.17
N THR A 102 10.36 8.94 -0.03
CA THR A 102 11.66 8.62 -0.59
C THR A 102 11.53 7.74 -1.85
N VAL A 103 12.58 7.66 -2.66
CA VAL A 103 12.59 6.88 -3.91
C VAL A 103 12.33 5.39 -3.70
N GLU A 104 12.75 4.88 -2.54
CA GLU A 104 12.64 3.48 -2.15
C GLU A 104 11.18 3.02 -2.10
N MET A 105 10.21 3.93 -1.95
CA MET A 105 8.77 3.65 -2.04
C MET A 105 8.37 2.97 -3.37
N TYR A 106 9.11 3.21 -4.45
CA TYR A 106 8.81 2.66 -5.78
C TYR A 106 9.75 1.53 -6.20
N SER A 107 10.77 1.24 -5.38
CA SER A 107 11.89 0.35 -5.74
C SER A 107 11.46 -1.08 -6.10
N THR A 108 10.30 -1.51 -5.62
CA THR A 108 9.79 -2.88 -5.76
C THR A 108 8.47 -2.95 -6.54
N ASP A 109 8.01 -1.83 -7.12
CA ASP A 109 6.76 -1.76 -7.91
C ASP A 109 6.79 -2.77 -9.07
N ALA A 110 7.93 -2.91 -9.76
CA ALA A 110 8.09 -3.86 -10.86
C ALA A 110 7.93 -5.33 -10.39
N LEU A 111 8.43 -5.66 -9.20
CA LEU A 111 8.29 -6.98 -8.60
C LEU A 111 6.84 -7.23 -8.17
N ALA A 112 6.18 -6.24 -7.58
CA ALA A 112 4.78 -6.31 -7.22
C ALA A 112 3.87 -6.60 -8.43
N ILE A 113 4.14 -5.94 -9.56
CA ILE A 113 3.40 -6.19 -10.82
C ILE A 113 3.62 -7.63 -11.30
N GLN A 114 4.83 -8.19 -11.21
CA GLN A 114 5.09 -9.58 -11.59
C GLN A 114 4.25 -10.55 -10.76
N TYR A 115 4.25 -10.41 -9.43
CA TYR A 115 3.44 -11.25 -8.54
C TYR A 115 1.94 -11.06 -8.79
N ALA A 116 1.49 -9.83 -8.98
CA ALA A 116 0.09 -9.53 -9.28
C ALA A 116 -0.38 -10.19 -10.58
N ARG A 117 0.41 -10.15 -11.66
CA ARG A 117 0.07 -10.82 -12.93
C ARG A 117 -0.04 -12.34 -12.76
N ILE A 118 0.88 -12.96 -12.01
CA ILE A 118 0.84 -14.41 -11.74
C ILE A 118 -0.43 -14.75 -10.96
N ALA A 119 -0.74 -13.99 -9.91
CA ALA A 119 -1.94 -14.18 -9.11
C ALA A 119 -3.25 -13.98 -9.92
N LEU A 120 -3.29 -12.98 -10.81
CA LEU A 120 -4.42 -12.76 -11.72
C LEU A 120 -4.61 -13.95 -12.65
N LYS A 121 -3.53 -14.45 -13.27
CA LYS A 121 -3.57 -15.60 -14.17
C LYS A 121 -4.09 -16.86 -13.46
N ALA A 122 -3.77 -17.01 -12.18
CA ALA A 122 -4.24 -18.11 -11.34
C ALA A 122 -5.67 -17.92 -10.78
N GLY A 123 -6.31 -16.77 -11.02
CA GLY A 123 -7.66 -16.48 -10.52
C GLY A 123 -7.74 -16.22 -9.00
N TYR A 124 -6.59 -16.02 -8.35
CA TYR A 124 -6.50 -15.91 -6.88
C TYR A 124 -7.31 -14.79 -6.23
N PRO A 125 -7.53 -13.60 -6.85
CA PRO A 125 -8.41 -12.61 -6.24
C PRO A 125 -9.81 -13.17 -5.94
N ASN A 126 -10.31 -14.12 -6.74
CA ASN A 126 -11.64 -14.71 -6.52
C ASN A 126 -11.66 -15.76 -5.39
N LEU A 127 -10.49 -16.13 -4.85
CA LEU A 127 -10.34 -17.13 -3.80
C LEU A 127 -10.05 -16.49 -2.42
N VAL A 128 -10.03 -15.17 -2.32
CA VAL A 128 -9.86 -14.42 -1.07
C VAL A 128 -11.10 -13.58 -0.76
N GLU A 129 -11.17 -13.02 0.45
CA GLU A 129 -12.28 -12.13 0.83
C GLU A 129 -12.30 -10.84 -0.01
N ASP A 130 -13.49 -10.33 -0.32
CA ASP A 130 -13.70 -9.17 -1.20
C ASP A 130 -12.86 -7.94 -0.80
N ARG A 131 -12.75 -7.69 0.50
CA ARG A 131 -11.96 -6.57 1.05
C ARG A 131 -10.45 -6.68 0.79
N LEU A 132 -9.93 -7.88 0.48
CA LEU A 132 -8.51 -8.09 0.16
C LEU A 132 -8.24 -8.08 -1.34
N LYS A 133 -9.27 -8.25 -2.19
CA LYS A 133 -9.13 -8.26 -3.66
C LYS A 133 -8.40 -7.04 -4.20
N LEU A 134 -8.69 -5.88 -3.62
CA LEU A 134 -8.09 -4.61 -4.01
C LEU A 134 -6.56 -4.67 -4.06
N PHE A 135 -5.91 -5.35 -3.12
CA PHE A 135 -4.45 -5.39 -3.03
C PHE A 135 -3.79 -6.16 -4.17
N PHE A 136 -4.51 -7.11 -4.80
CA PHE A 136 -4.03 -7.73 -6.03
C PHE A 136 -4.01 -6.76 -7.21
N TYR A 137 -4.82 -5.70 -7.15
CA TYR A 137 -5.01 -4.77 -8.26
C TYR A 137 -4.20 -3.48 -8.12
N LEU A 138 -3.88 -3.07 -6.89
CA LEU A 138 -3.11 -1.86 -6.62
C LEU A 138 -1.75 -1.78 -7.34
N PRO A 139 -0.97 -2.87 -7.54
CA PRO A 139 0.26 -2.80 -8.31
C PRO A 139 0.07 -2.24 -9.73
N PHE A 140 -1.03 -2.59 -10.40
CA PHE A 140 -1.35 -2.06 -11.73
C PHE A 140 -1.69 -0.58 -11.70
N THR A 141 -2.40 -0.15 -10.67
CA THR A 141 -2.73 1.27 -10.40
C THR A 141 -1.49 2.10 -10.16
N HIS A 142 -0.45 1.51 -9.57
CA HIS A 142 0.82 2.17 -9.31
C HIS A 142 1.79 2.16 -10.48
N SER A 143 1.54 1.35 -11.51
CA SER A 143 2.39 1.24 -12.69
C SER A 143 2.35 2.51 -13.55
N GLU A 144 3.49 2.92 -14.10
CA GLU A 144 3.58 3.96 -15.12
C GLU A 144 3.43 3.39 -16.55
N ASP A 145 2.89 2.18 -16.68
CA ASP A 145 2.57 1.54 -17.97
C ASP A 145 1.07 1.62 -18.31
N LEU A 146 0.75 2.04 -19.54
CA LEU A 146 -0.65 2.22 -19.96
C LEU A 146 -1.44 0.90 -20.02
N SER A 147 -0.78 -0.22 -20.35
CA SER A 147 -1.44 -1.53 -20.38
C SER A 147 -1.83 -1.98 -18.96
N ASP A 148 -1.01 -1.66 -17.96
CA ASP A 148 -1.33 -1.89 -16.55
C ASP A 148 -2.47 -1.01 -16.08
N GLN A 149 -2.50 0.26 -16.47
CA GLN A 149 -3.62 1.13 -16.12
C GLN A 149 -4.96 0.64 -16.69
N ARG A 150 -4.96 0.04 -17.89
CA ARG A 150 -6.17 -0.60 -18.44
C ARG A 150 -6.62 -1.79 -17.61
N ILE A 151 -5.68 -2.61 -17.11
CA ILE A 151 -5.99 -3.70 -16.17
C ILE A 151 -6.57 -3.12 -14.87
N SER A 152 -5.96 -2.07 -14.32
CA SER A 152 -6.45 -1.39 -13.12
C SER A 152 -7.89 -0.91 -13.29
N VAL A 153 -8.20 -0.18 -14.37
CA VAL A 153 -9.56 0.30 -14.66
C VAL A 153 -10.55 -0.86 -14.75
N ALA A 154 -10.20 -1.95 -15.45
CA ALA A 154 -11.06 -3.10 -15.62
C ALA A 154 -11.35 -3.85 -14.30
N LEU A 155 -10.37 -3.96 -13.40
CA LEU A 155 -10.49 -4.75 -12.17
C LEU A 155 -10.96 -3.94 -10.96
N ILE A 156 -10.35 -2.78 -10.73
CA ILE A 156 -10.68 -1.88 -9.62
C ILE A 156 -12.01 -1.16 -9.88
N GLY A 157 -12.35 -0.89 -11.14
CA GLY A 157 -13.62 -0.27 -11.51
C GLY A 157 -14.86 -1.04 -11.02
N ASN A 158 -14.72 -2.35 -10.85
CA ASN A 158 -15.81 -3.20 -10.36
C ASN A 158 -15.95 -3.22 -8.83
N LEU A 159 -15.03 -2.57 -8.09
CA LEU A 159 -15.06 -2.52 -6.61
C LEU A 159 -15.91 -1.35 -6.07
N GLY A 160 -16.52 -0.56 -6.94
CA GLY A 160 -17.44 0.53 -6.60
C GLY A 160 -17.07 1.87 -7.22
N GLN A 161 -18.01 2.81 -7.23
CA GLN A 161 -17.89 4.06 -7.99
C GLN A 161 -16.66 4.91 -7.61
N HIS A 162 -16.32 4.96 -6.32
CA HIS A 162 -15.13 5.69 -5.85
C HIS A 162 -13.86 5.14 -6.51
N TRP A 163 -13.67 3.82 -6.45
CA TRP A 163 -12.54 3.11 -7.04
C TRP A 163 -12.50 3.23 -8.56
N ALA A 164 -13.66 3.16 -9.22
CA ALA A 164 -13.78 3.34 -10.66
C ALA A 164 -13.39 4.74 -11.15
N THR A 165 -13.70 5.78 -10.39
CA THR A 165 -13.25 7.14 -10.70
C THR A 165 -11.73 7.25 -10.55
N LYS A 166 -11.17 6.77 -9.43
CA LYS A 166 -9.71 6.85 -9.20
C LYS A 166 -8.89 6.10 -10.24
N ALA A 167 -9.30 4.90 -10.62
CA ALA A 167 -8.58 4.12 -11.64
C ALA A 167 -8.58 4.85 -13.00
N ARG A 168 -9.69 5.51 -13.36
CA ARG A 168 -9.76 6.32 -14.58
C ARG A 168 -8.86 7.55 -14.50
N ASP A 169 -8.88 8.28 -13.38
CA ASP A 169 -8.02 9.46 -13.18
C ASP A 169 -6.53 9.10 -13.37
N PHE A 170 -6.10 7.95 -12.82
CA PHE A 170 -4.72 7.47 -12.99
C PHE A 170 -4.41 7.04 -14.42
N MET A 171 -5.33 6.33 -15.08
CA MET A 171 -5.15 5.98 -16.49
C MET A 171 -5.04 7.23 -17.37
N GLU A 172 -5.82 8.27 -17.10
CA GLU A 172 -5.76 9.54 -17.86
C GLU A 172 -4.42 10.25 -17.67
N ILE A 173 -3.87 10.26 -16.45
CA ILE A 173 -2.52 10.81 -16.18
C ILE A 173 -1.46 10.06 -16.98
N ILE A 174 -1.47 8.72 -16.92
CA ILE A 174 -0.51 7.90 -17.65
C ILE A 174 -0.71 8.01 -19.17
N ASN A 175 -1.95 8.10 -19.65
CA ASN A 175 -2.23 8.29 -21.07
C ASN A 175 -1.72 9.66 -21.56
N LYS A 176 -1.78 10.70 -20.73
CA LYS A 176 -1.33 12.05 -21.08
C LYS A 176 0.19 12.21 -21.00
N PHE A 177 0.82 11.70 -19.94
CA PHE A 177 2.22 11.98 -19.64
C PHE A 177 3.16 10.78 -19.76
N GLY A 178 2.62 9.57 -19.92
CA GLY A 178 3.38 8.32 -19.90
C GLY A 178 3.98 7.97 -18.53
N ARG A 179 3.71 8.77 -17.50
CA ARG A 179 4.25 8.65 -16.14
C ARG A 179 3.41 9.46 -15.15
N PHE A 180 3.68 9.33 -13.86
CA PHE A 180 3.10 10.14 -12.81
C PHE A 180 3.97 11.37 -12.51
N PRO A 181 3.55 12.60 -12.87
CA PRO A 181 4.39 13.78 -12.73
C PRO A 181 4.77 14.11 -11.28
N HIS A 182 3.93 13.76 -10.31
CA HIS A 182 4.20 13.97 -8.89
C HIS A 182 5.39 13.14 -8.37
N ARG A 183 5.83 12.11 -9.09
CA ARG A 183 7.01 11.32 -8.75
C ARG A 183 8.30 11.92 -9.30
N ASN A 184 8.24 12.92 -10.18
CA ASN A 184 9.38 13.42 -10.94
C ASN A 184 10.51 13.91 -10.04
N GLU A 185 10.22 14.79 -9.08
CA GLU A 185 11.21 15.32 -8.15
C GLU A 185 11.90 14.20 -7.36
N MET A 186 11.10 13.28 -6.81
CA MET A 186 11.60 12.15 -6.03
C MET A 186 12.51 11.26 -6.88
N LEU A 187 12.08 10.94 -8.11
CA LEU A 187 12.82 10.09 -9.05
C LEU A 187 13.94 10.83 -9.82
N GLY A 188 14.23 12.10 -9.51
CA GLY A 188 15.26 12.89 -10.20
C GLY A 188 14.96 13.17 -11.67
N ARG A 189 13.68 13.16 -12.07
CA ARG A 189 13.24 13.41 -13.46
C ARG A 189 12.94 14.89 -13.65
N PRO A 190 13.40 15.52 -14.75
CA PRO A 190 12.95 16.87 -15.09
C PRO A 190 11.47 16.84 -15.46
N SER A 191 10.70 17.79 -14.91
CA SER A 191 9.30 18.00 -15.29
C SER A 191 9.19 18.90 -16.52
N THR A 192 8.30 18.56 -17.43
CA THR A 192 7.87 19.40 -18.56
C THR A 192 7.00 20.57 -18.09
N GLN A 193 6.79 21.55 -18.95
CA GLN A 193 5.90 22.68 -18.64
C GLN A 193 4.45 22.21 -18.44
N GLU A 194 3.97 21.26 -19.25
CA GLU A 194 2.63 20.70 -19.10
C GLU A 194 2.47 19.93 -17.78
N GLU A 195 3.50 19.20 -17.36
CA GLU A 195 3.50 18.50 -16.07
C GLU A 195 3.48 19.47 -14.88
N VAL A 196 4.24 20.56 -14.94
CA VAL A 196 4.24 21.60 -13.90
C VAL A 196 2.87 22.28 -13.81
N ALA A 197 2.28 22.65 -14.95
CA ALA A 197 0.94 23.24 -15.02
C ALA A 197 -0.12 22.29 -14.46
N PHE A 198 -0.08 21.02 -14.84
CA PHE A 198 -0.97 19.98 -14.32
C PHE A 198 -0.87 19.84 -12.80
N LEU A 199 0.34 19.83 -12.23
CA LEU A 199 0.52 19.73 -10.78
C LEU A 199 0.09 21.01 -10.05
N LEU A 200 0.05 22.17 -10.71
CA LEU A 200 -0.52 23.41 -10.13
C LEU A 200 -2.05 23.35 -10.07
N GLU A 201 -2.71 22.78 -11.06
CA GLU A 201 -4.16 22.56 -11.08
C GLU A 201 -4.62 21.46 -10.11
N LYS A 202 -3.72 20.51 -9.80
CA LYS A 202 -3.97 19.34 -8.94
C LYS A 202 -3.04 19.33 -7.72
N PRO A 203 -3.12 20.32 -6.82
CA PRO A 203 -2.23 20.42 -5.67
C PRO A 203 -2.35 19.22 -4.72
N GLU A 204 -3.50 18.54 -4.70
CA GLU A 204 -3.71 17.30 -3.93
C GLU A 204 -2.84 16.14 -4.39
N LEU A 205 -2.29 16.18 -5.60
CA LEU A 205 -1.32 15.19 -6.09
C LEU A 205 0.12 15.53 -5.65
N LYS A 206 0.37 16.75 -5.17
CA LYS A 206 1.67 17.13 -4.61
C LYS A 206 1.79 16.58 -3.19
N ASN A 207 2.97 16.06 -2.83
CA ASN A 207 3.32 15.56 -1.50
C ASN A 207 2.56 14.33 -1.01
N THR A 208 1.97 13.54 -1.91
CA THR A 208 1.28 12.33 -1.48
C THR A 208 2.31 11.24 -1.37
N SER A 209 2.77 11.06 -0.15
CA SER A 209 3.83 10.15 0.26
C SER A 209 3.36 8.67 0.20
N GLY A 210 2.52 8.35 -0.76
CA GLY A 210 1.50 7.30 -0.82
C GLY A 210 0.33 7.87 -1.63
N PRO A 211 -0.44 7.10 -2.42
CA PRO A 211 -1.40 7.67 -3.36
C PRO A 211 -2.34 8.64 -2.65
N ALA A 212 -2.42 9.89 -3.13
CA ALA A 212 -3.23 10.99 -2.59
C ALA A 212 -4.61 10.59 -2.08
N TRP A 213 -5.19 9.61 -2.77
CA TRP A 213 -6.52 9.06 -2.58
C TRP A 213 -6.72 8.22 -1.32
N GLN A 214 -5.64 7.83 -0.63
CA GLN A 214 -5.78 7.03 0.60
C GLN A 214 -6.62 7.78 1.65
N ASN A 215 -6.55 9.11 1.69
CA ASN A 215 -7.32 9.92 2.64
C ASN A 215 -8.82 10.02 2.33
N GLU A 216 -9.30 9.54 1.17
CA GLU A 216 -10.67 9.72 0.69
C GLU A 216 -11.55 8.46 0.75
N ILE A 217 -11.00 7.33 1.21
CA ILE A 217 -11.76 6.07 1.24
C ILE A 217 -12.77 6.10 2.39
N PRO A 218 -14.09 5.97 2.10
CA PRO A 218 -15.11 5.97 3.14
C PRO A 218 -14.82 4.88 4.16
N ARG A 219 -14.63 5.27 5.42
CA ARG A 219 -14.49 4.32 6.52
C ARG A 219 -15.76 3.47 6.56
N ALA A 220 -15.63 2.15 6.46
CA ALA A 220 -16.74 1.25 6.72
C ALA A 220 -17.29 1.58 8.11
N LYS A 221 -18.54 2.07 8.19
CA LYS A 221 -19.21 2.27 9.47
C LYS A 221 -19.29 0.90 10.13
N SER A 222 -18.56 0.74 11.24
CA SER A 222 -18.70 -0.39 12.14
C SER A 222 -20.17 -0.51 12.51
N LYS A 223 -20.88 -1.47 11.92
CA LYS A 223 -22.17 -1.92 12.47
C LYS A 223 -21.83 -2.63 13.76
N HIS A 224 -21.98 -1.93 14.88
CA HIS A 224 -22.05 -2.58 16.18
C HIS A 224 -23.24 -3.55 16.14
N PHE A 225 -22.94 -4.85 16.12
CA PHE A 225 -23.91 -5.83 16.58
C PHE A 225 -24.06 -5.59 18.09
N LYS A 226 -25.28 -5.22 18.49
CA LYS A 226 -25.73 -5.21 19.88
C LYS A 226 -25.86 -6.65 20.37
#